data_AF-S7S222-F1
#
_entry.id   AF-S7S222-F1
#
_cell.length_a   1.000
_cell.length_b   1.000
_cell.length_c   1.000
_cell.angle_alpha   90.00
_cell.angle_beta   90.00
_cell.angle_gamma   90.00
#
_symmetry.space_group_name_H-M   'P 1'
#
loop_
_entity.id
_entity.type
_entity.pdbx_description
1 polymer ?
#
loop_
_entity_poly.entity_id
_entity_poly.type
_entity_poly.pdbx_seq_one_letter_code
_entity_poly.pdbx_strand_id
1 'polypeptide(L)'
;MEVMQTKAWMTGGPRAVKESALSRLHRMGWEDVRPALSTTIRGWIMRGFVESCVRGNHALGLEFLGCALEVLEWGRTEWAGVPDDKRGAIFHNAFIRGVRCMRLKVLGVDYRAGLSDRSRDDSLGKLREILAESDAILDDGEVQSLQANVVYEPGSILSFIIYPRGRALAMKGFYYKQMVLSKTLRTAQEVEDHFRNAAKYYLQAAETFSEDDEQHTWYLYAALENLFKAGTPIKATLPIMKRIGLSMDKMKRIWEYSAMAMGCRDKTLERAIRMQRDVVKGMREGRYTMEDKVMPHPPWDYNIAADP
;
A
#
# COMPACT_ATOMS: atom_id res chain seq x y z
N MET A 1 1.79 9.78 31.46
CA MET A 1 1.90 8.90 32.64
C MET A 1 2.59 7.59 32.32
N GLU A 2 2.19 6.88 31.25
CA GLU A 2 2.77 5.59 30.84
C GLU A 2 4.29 5.60 30.57
N VAL A 3 4.80 6.65 29.93
CA VAL A 3 6.25 6.85 29.74
C VAL A 3 7.02 6.85 31.06
N MET A 4 6.53 7.57 32.07
CA MET A 4 7.20 7.66 33.37
C MET A 4 7.14 6.33 34.11
N GLN A 5 6.04 5.60 33.98
CA GLN A 5 5.85 4.28 34.58
C GLN A 5 6.79 3.23 33.98
N THR A 6 6.91 3.21 32.64
CA THR A 6 7.74 2.25 31.92
C THR A 6 9.20 2.70 31.78
N LYS A 7 9.50 3.95 32.16
CA LYS A 7 10.78 4.63 31.93
C LYS A 7 11.18 4.52 30.45
N ALA A 8 10.23 4.79 29.57
CA ALA A 8 10.45 4.76 28.12
C ALA A 8 11.41 5.87 27.70
N TRP A 9 12.16 5.64 26.63
CA TRP A 9 13.04 6.67 26.06
C TRP A 9 12.19 7.75 25.39
N MET A 10 12.26 8.97 25.95
CA MET A 10 11.54 10.16 25.47
C MET A 10 12.34 11.01 24.50
N THR A 11 13.66 10.90 24.59
CA THR A 11 14.62 11.66 23.80
C THR A 11 15.66 10.69 23.25
N GLY A 12 16.26 11.05 22.12
CA GLY A 12 17.21 10.23 21.41
C GLY A 12 16.59 9.39 20.29
N GLY A 13 17.42 9.06 19.30
CA GLY A 13 17.05 8.25 18.16
C GLY A 13 17.25 6.74 18.38
N PRO A 14 17.03 5.93 17.34
CA PRO A 14 17.14 4.46 17.39
C PRO A 14 18.44 3.95 18.01
N ARG A 15 19.58 4.55 17.66
CA ARG A 15 20.89 4.16 18.20
C ARG A 15 20.94 4.22 19.73
N ALA A 16 20.51 5.33 20.32
CA ALA A 16 20.52 5.50 21.77
C ALA A 16 19.60 4.49 22.46
N VAL A 17 18.44 4.19 21.85
CA VAL A 17 17.50 3.18 22.34
C VAL A 17 18.13 1.79 22.30
N LYS A 18 18.79 1.41 21.20
CA LYS A 18 19.45 0.10 21.04
C LYS A 18 20.53 -0.14 22.09
N GLU A 19 21.46 0.81 22.23
CA GLU A 19 22.58 0.74 23.19
C GLU A 19 22.06 0.69 24.65
N SER A 20 21.09 1.55 24.96
CA SER A 20 20.49 1.61 26.29
C SER A 20 19.65 0.37 26.63
N ALA A 21 18.93 -0.19 25.65
CA ALA A 21 18.10 -1.38 25.83
C ALA A 21 18.95 -2.60 26.20
N LEU A 22 20.09 -2.82 25.53
CA LEU A 22 21.01 -3.90 25.86
C LEU A 22 21.56 -3.76 27.29
N SER A 23 22.03 -2.55 27.62
CA SER A 23 22.55 -2.25 28.96
C SER A 23 21.50 -2.45 30.06
N ARG A 24 20.27 -2.02 29.78
CA ARG A 24 19.13 -2.13 30.69
C ARG A 24 18.69 -3.58 30.86
N LEU A 25 18.66 -4.36 29.78
CA LEU A 25 18.34 -5.78 29.81
C LEU A 25 19.32 -6.55 30.69
N HIS A 26 20.64 -6.28 30.57
CA HIS A 26 21.66 -6.93 31.40
C HIS A 26 21.49 -6.63 32.90
N ARG A 27 21.08 -5.41 33.25
CA ARG A 27 20.98 -4.95 34.64
C ARG A 27 19.64 -5.26 35.32
N MET A 28 18.55 -5.19 34.56
CA MET A 28 17.18 -5.14 35.09
C MET A 28 16.27 -6.25 34.55
N GLY A 29 16.69 -6.95 33.49
CA GLY A 29 15.93 -8.04 32.88
C GLY A 29 14.75 -7.61 32.00
N TRP A 30 14.03 -8.62 31.50
CA TRP A 30 12.97 -8.46 30.50
C TRP A 30 11.76 -7.67 30.98
N GLU A 31 11.34 -7.84 32.23
CA GLU A 31 10.15 -7.14 32.77
C GLU A 31 10.33 -5.62 32.83
N ASP A 32 11.57 -5.14 32.83
CA ASP A 32 11.88 -3.71 32.82
C ASP A 32 12.11 -3.17 31.40
N VAL A 33 12.84 -3.90 30.55
CA VAL A 33 13.17 -3.42 29.19
C VAL A 33 12.01 -3.58 28.20
N ARG A 34 11.23 -4.68 28.28
CA ARG A 34 10.11 -4.96 27.37
C ARG A 34 9.07 -3.83 27.37
N PRO A 35 8.51 -3.40 28.52
CA PRO A 35 7.53 -2.31 28.53
C PRO A 35 8.14 -0.98 28.08
N ALA A 36 9.41 -0.71 28.38
CA ALA A 36 10.08 0.52 27.93
C ALA A 36 10.18 0.61 26.40
N LEU A 37 10.65 -0.47 25.76
CA LEU A 37 10.72 -0.57 24.29
C LEU A 37 9.33 -0.45 23.66
N SER A 38 8.38 -1.21 24.22
CA SER A 38 6.97 -1.24 23.83
C SER A 38 6.34 0.16 23.80
N THR A 39 6.58 0.95 24.85
CA THR A 39 6.08 2.32 24.97
C THR A 39 6.81 3.29 24.02
N THR A 40 8.15 3.22 23.91
CA THR A 40 8.92 4.09 23.02
C THR A 40 8.51 3.90 21.56
N ILE A 41 8.45 2.64 21.10
CA ILE A 41 8.09 2.33 19.71
C ILE A 41 6.66 2.78 19.40
N ARG A 42 5.69 2.53 20.29
CA ARG A 42 4.32 3.04 20.11
C ARG A 42 4.27 4.57 20.11
N GLY A 43 5.09 5.23 20.93
CA GLY A 43 5.24 6.68 20.94
C GLY A 43 5.68 7.21 19.57
N TRP A 44 6.69 6.61 18.96
CA TRP A 44 7.12 6.97 17.60
C TRP A 44 6.06 6.66 16.54
N ILE A 45 5.39 5.51 16.59
CA ILE A 45 4.32 5.16 15.64
C ILE A 45 3.19 6.19 15.73
N MET A 46 2.72 6.51 16.94
CA MET A 46 1.67 7.50 17.16
C MET A 46 2.10 8.89 16.69
N ARG A 47 3.36 9.28 16.93
CA ARG A 47 3.87 10.55 16.43
C ARG A 47 3.95 10.57 14.90
N GLY A 48 4.42 9.49 14.29
CA GLY A 48 4.46 9.32 12.85
C GLY A 48 3.07 9.45 12.21
N PHE A 49 2.06 8.84 12.82
CA PHE A 49 0.66 8.97 12.41
C PHE A 49 0.15 10.41 12.54
N VAL A 50 0.34 11.06 13.69
CA VAL A 50 -0.15 12.44 13.92
C VAL A 50 0.51 13.42 12.97
N GLU A 51 1.84 13.36 12.80
CA GLU A 51 2.55 14.27 11.90
C GLU A 51 2.10 14.08 10.45
N SER A 52 1.99 12.83 9.98
CA SER A 52 1.62 12.56 8.58
C SER A 52 0.14 12.75 8.27
N CYS A 53 -0.77 12.23 9.09
CA CYS A 53 -2.20 12.14 8.78
C CYS A 53 -3.02 13.32 9.34
N VAL A 54 -2.55 13.97 10.41
CA VAL A 54 -3.29 15.07 11.05
C VAL A 54 -2.65 16.42 10.72
N ARG A 55 -1.32 16.49 10.69
CA ARG A 55 -0.59 17.76 10.46
C ARG A 55 -0.08 17.94 9.03
N GLY A 56 -0.19 16.93 8.18
CA GLY A 56 0.33 16.96 6.80
C GLY A 56 1.87 17.00 6.70
N ASN A 57 2.59 16.86 7.82
CA ASN A 57 4.05 16.79 7.82
C ASN A 57 4.52 15.37 7.55
N HIS A 58 4.45 14.97 6.28
CA HIS A 58 4.78 13.61 5.85
C HIS A 58 6.26 13.26 6.06
N ALA A 59 7.17 14.21 5.87
CA ALA A 59 8.60 14.01 6.07
C ALA A 59 8.92 13.59 7.52
N LEU A 60 8.43 14.36 8.49
CA LEU A 60 8.61 14.03 9.91
C LEU A 60 7.85 12.74 10.29
N GLY A 61 6.69 12.51 9.68
CA GLY A 61 5.96 11.26 9.82
C GLY A 61 6.79 10.03 9.42
N LEU A 62 7.48 10.11 8.27
CA LEU A 62 8.37 9.07 7.77
C LEU A 62 9.62 8.89 8.64
N GLU A 63 10.14 9.97 9.23
CA GLU A 63 11.28 9.90 10.16
C GLU A 63 10.93 9.07 11.40
N PHE A 64 9.80 9.36 12.06
CA PHE A 64 9.37 8.61 13.25
C PHE A 64 9.03 7.15 12.94
N LEU A 65 8.35 6.88 11.82
CA LEU A 65 8.09 5.49 11.40
C LEU A 65 9.40 4.76 11.05
N GLY A 66 10.38 5.47 10.48
CA GLY A 66 11.72 4.94 10.25
C GLY A 66 12.42 4.56 11.55
N CYS A 67 12.36 5.44 12.56
CA CYS A 67 12.94 5.17 13.88
C CYS A 67 12.34 3.91 14.52
N ALA A 68 11.02 3.76 14.45
CA ALA A 68 10.32 2.58 14.94
C ALA A 68 10.79 1.31 14.22
N LEU A 69 10.79 1.31 12.88
CA LEU A 69 11.23 0.16 12.09
C LEU A 69 12.69 -0.21 12.36
N GLU A 70 13.57 0.78 12.54
CA GLU A 70 14.99 0.53 12.77
C GLU A 70 15.26 -0.21 14.08
N VAL A 71 14.49 0.07 15.13
CA VAL A 71 14.57 -0.65 16.42
C VAL A 71 13.84 -2.00 16.34
N LEU A 72 12.71 -2.06 15.65
CA LEU A 72 11.94 -3.29 15.46
C LEU A 72 12.74 -4.36 14.71
N GLU A 73 13.37 -4.01 13.60
CA GLU A 73 14.16 -4.94 12.79
C GLU A 73 15.44 -5.38 13.51
N TRP A 74 16.07 -4.45 14.23
CA TRP A 74 17.21 -4.77 15.09
C TRP A 74 16.79 -5.75 16.19
N GLY A 75 15.74 -5.45 16.96
CA GLY A 75 15.30 -6.31 18.06
C GLY A 75 14.83 -7.69 17.60
N ARG A 76 14.20 -7.78 16.42
CA ARG A 76 13.85 -9.06 15.79
C ARG A 76 15.08 -9.91 15.50
N THR A 77 16.18 -9.30 15.06
CA THR A 77 17.43 -9.99 14.74
C THR A 77 18.22 -10.34 16.00
N GLU A 78 18.43 -9.36 16.87
CA GLU A 78 19.18 -9.47 18.12
C GLU A 78 18.58 -10.53 19.06
N TRP A 79 17.24 -10.59 19.12
CA TRP A 79 16.51 -11.46 20.03
C TRP A 79 15.73 -12.55 19.30
N ALA A 80 16.28 -13.05 18.19
CA ALA A 80 15.65 -14.10 17.39
C ALA A 80 15.39 -15.40 18.17
N GLY A 81 16.29 -15.76 19.10
CA GLY A 81 16.17 -16.95 19.96
C GLY A 81 15.43 -16.74 21.28
N VAL A 82 14.89 -15.54 21.53
CA VAL A 82 14.19 -15.23 22.77
C VAL A 82 12.68 -15.48 22.58
N PRO A 83 12.01 -16.19 23.51
CA PRO A 83 10.58 -16.39 23.46
C PRO A 83 9.78 -15.08 23.39
N ASP A 84 8.68 -15.10 22.63
CA ASP A 84 7.83 -13.93 22.36
C ASP A 84 7.21 -13.31 23.60
N ASP A 85 6.87 -14.12 24.61
CA ASP A 85 6.38 -13.65 25.91
C ASP A 85 7.44 -12.82 26.65
N LYS A 86 8.73 -13.08 26.41
CA LYS A 86 9.85 -12.35 27.01
C LYS A 86 10.28 -11.13 26.21
N ARG A 87 10.54 -11.27 24.90
CA ARG A 87 10.97 -10.14 24.07
C ARG A 87 9.84 -9.15 23.76
N GLY A 88 8.60 -9.64 23.78
CA GLY A 88 7.39 -8.88 23.57
C GLY A 88 6.87 -8.93 22.13
N ALA A 89 5.54 -8.88 22.01
CA ALA A 89 4.81 -9.03 20.75
C ALA A 89 5.11 -7.93 19.70
N ILE A 90 5.75 -6.84 20.10
CA ILE A 90 6.15 -5.77 19.17
C ILE A 90 7.16 -6.26 18.12
N PHE A 91 7.95 -7.30 18.43
CA PHE A 91 8.92 -7.87 17.50
C PHE A 91 8.34 -8.96 16.59
N HIS A 92 7.03 -9.26 16.69
CA HIS A 92 6.38 -10.18 15.77
C HIS A 92 6.30 -9.59 14.37
N ASN A 93 6.42 -10.43 13.34
CA ASN A 93 6.36 -10.02 11.94
C ASN A 93 5.07 -9.24 11.64
N ALA A 94 3.92 -9.70 12.15
CA ALA A 94 2.65 -8.99 12.00
C ALA A 94 2.68 -7.53 12.51
N PHE A 95 3.34 -7.26 13.64
CA PHE A 95 3.47 -5.90 14.17
C PHE A 95 4.35 -5.04 13.27
N ILE A 96 5.53 -5.55 12.90
CA ILE A 96 6.48 -4.86 12.00
C ILE A 96 5.82 -4.56 10.66
N ARG A 97 5.13 -5.54 10.08
CA ARG A 97 4.36 -5.39 8.84
C ARG A 97 3.30 -4.29 8.95
N GLY A 98 2.60 -4.20 10.08
CA GLY A 98 1.66 -3.12 10.36
C GLY A 98 2.32 -1.73 10.27
N VAL A 99 3.51 -1.57 10.85
CA VAL A 99 4.29 -0.33 10.79
C VAL A 99 4.78 -0.05 9.36
N ARG A 100 5.25 -1.07 8.63
CA ARG A 100 5.64 -0.96 7.22
C ARG A 100 4.49 -0.53 6.34
N CYS A 101 3.29 -1.10 6.53
CA CYS A 101 2.09 -0.67 5.80
C CYS A 101 1.72 0.79 6.07
N MET A 102 1.88 1.26 7.31
CA MET A 102 1.67 2.66 7.66
C MET A 102 2.70 3.55 6.95
N ARG A 103 3.98 3.18 6.99
CA ARG A 103 5.05 3.89 6.27
C ARG A 103 4.81 3.94 4.76
N LEU A 104 4.43 2.81 4.16
CA LEU A 104 4.12 2.72 2.74
C LEU A 104 2.96 3.65 2.33
N LYS A 105 1.92 3.73 3.16
CA LYS A 105 0.81 4.69 2.95
C LYS A 105 1.33 6.13 2.95
N VAL A 106 2.14 6.50 3.95
CA VAL A 106 2.69 7.85 4.06
C VAL A 106 3.62 8.16 2.88
N LEU A 107 4.45 7.22 2.43
CA LEU A 107 5.30 7.39 1.23
C LEU A 107 4.46 7.69 -0.01
N GLY A 108 3.34 7.00 -0.20
CA GLY A 108 2.44 7.26 -1.34
C GLY A 108 1.75 8.62 -1.29
N VAL A 109 1.40 9.10 -0.09
CA VAL A 109 0.82 10.44 0.10
C VAL A 109 1.88 11.52 -0.12
N ASP A 110 3.04 11.40 0.52
CA ASP A 110 4.20 12.28 0.37
C ASP A 110 4.61 12.44 -1.09
N TYR A 111 4.66 11.32 -1.83
CA TYR A 111 4.97 11.35 -3.25
C TYR A 111 3.99 12.20 -4.05
N ARG A 112 2.68 12.05 -3.81
CA ARG A 112 1.64 12.81 -4.52
C ARG A 112 1.63 14.29 -4.15
N ALA A 113 1.77 14.60 -2.87
CA ALA A 113 1.79 15.98 -2.37
C ALA A 113 2.97 16.78 -2.94
N GLY A 114 4.11 16.12 -3.15
CA GLY A 114 5.32 16.78 -3.67
C GLY A 114 5.44 16.85 -5.20
N LEU A 115 4.44 16.42 -5.99
CA LEU A 115 4.59 16.29 -7.45
C LEU A 115 4.90 17.60 -8.18
N SER A 116 4.40 18.75 -7.70
CA SER A 116 4.63 20.05 -8.33
C SER A 116 6.01 20.65 -8.02
N ASP A 117 6.54 20.37 -6.82
CA ASP A 117 7.66 21.14 -6.25
C ASP A 117 8.95 20.33 -6.18
N ARG A 118 8.89 19.01 -6.42
CA ARG A 118 10.01 18.09 -6.27
C ARG A 118 10.83 17.97 -7.55
N SER A 119 12.15 17.90 -7.39
CA SER A 119 13.05 17.58 -8.50
C SER A 119 12.75 16.20 -9.08
N ARG A 120 13.20 15.96 -10.32
CA ARG A 120 13.05 14.63 -10.94
C ARG A 120 13.78 13.54 -10.15
N ASP A 121 15.00 13.83 -9.71
CA ASP A 121 15.85 12.84 -9.02
C ASP A 121 15.28 12.48 -7.65
N ASP A 122 14.77 13.46 -6.92
CA ASP A 122 14.09 13.23 -5.64
C ASP A 122 12.81 12.40 -5.83
N SER A 123 12.05 12.68 -6.90
CA SER A 123 10.85 11.91 -7.24
C SER A 123 11.18 10.45 -7.53
N LEU A 124 12.27 10.19 -8.26
CA LEU A 124 12.78 8.84 -8.52
C LEU A 124 13.30 8.17 -7.24
N GLY A 125 13.97 8.91 -6.36
CA GLY A 125 14.35 8.44 -5.03
C GLY A 125 13.14 7.90 -4.25
N LYS A 126 12.06 8.68 -4.21
CA LYS A 126 10.83 8.31 -3.49
C LYS A 126 10.07 7.15 -4.12
N LEU A 127 10.06 7.04 -5.44
CA LEU A 127 9.54 5.86 -6.12
C LEU A 127 10.32 4.59 -5.76
N ARG A 128 11.66 4.68 -5.69
CA ARG A 128 12.49 3.55 -5.24
C ARG A 128 12.21 3.18 -3.78
N GLU A 129 12.01 4.16 -2.90
CA GLU A 129 11.59 3.89 -1.50
C GLU A 129 10.23 3.16 -1.45
N ILE A 130 9.24 3.59 -2.24
CA ILE A 130 7.93 2.93 -2.34
C ILE A 130 8.07 1.48 -2.80
N LEU A 131 8.89 1.23 -3.84
CA LEU A 131 9.12 -0.11 -4.35
C LEU A 131 9.80 -0.99 -3.30
N ALA A 132 10.88 -0.50 -2.69
CA ALA A 132 11.63 -1.24 -1.66
C ALA A 132 10.75 -1.57 -0.43
N GLU A 133 9.93 -0.64 0.03
CA GLU A 133 9.00 -0.89 1.15
C GLU A 133 7.91 -1.90 0.77
N SER A 134 7.44 -1.86 -0.49
CA SER A 134 6.47 -2.84 -0.99
C SER A 134 7.07 -4.24 -1.07
N ASP A 135 8.31 -4.36 -1.58
CA ASP A 135 9.02 -5.63 -1.66
C ASP A 135 9.29 -6.21 -0.26
N ALA A 136 9.74 -5.39 0.70
CA ALA A 136 9.93 -5.82 2.08
C ALA A 136 8.67 -6.40 2.74
N ILE A 137 7.47 -5.90 2.41
CA ILE A 137 6.20 -6.44 2.92
C ILE A 137 5.86 -7.79 2.26
N LEU A 138 6.18 -7.95 0.97
CA LEU A 138 5.88 -9.17 0.19
C LEU A 138 6.87 -10.31 0.42
N ASP A 139 8.12 -9.97 0.75
CA ASP A 139 9.19 -10.93 1.03
C ASP A 139 9.11 -11.53 2.44
N ASP A 140 8.25 -10.99 3.30
CA ASP A 140 7.97 -11.54 4.62
C ASP A 140 7.15 -12.85 4.49
N GLY A 141 7.77 -13.96 4.89
CA GLY A 141 7.31 -15.33 4.65
C GLY A 141 5.93 -15.70 5.19
N GLU A 142 5.39 -14.97 6.17
CA GLU A 142 4.01 -15.17 6.64
C GLU A 142 2.98 -14.63 5.63
N VAL A 143 3.32 -13.61 4.85
CA VAL A 143 2.49 -13.14 3.71
C VAL A 143 2.54 -14.11 2.53
N GLN A 144 3.53 -15.01 2.52
CA GLN A 144 3.71 -16.00 1.49
C GLN A 144 3.02 -17.34 1.81
N SER A 145 2.70 -17.63 3.09
CA SER A 145 2.16 -18.93 3.48
C SER A 145 1.06 -18.84 4.55
N LEU A 146 -0.19 -18.95 4.11
CA LEU A 146 -1.26 -19.43 4.99
C LEU A 146 -1.22 -20.96 4.99
N GLN A 147 -1.15 -21.58 6.15
CA GLN A 147 -1.13 -23.04 6.26
C GLN A 147 -2.55 -23.57 6.08
N ALA A 148 -2.74 -24.50 5.14
CA ALA A 148 -4.05 -25.05 4.79
C ALA A 148 -4.81 -25.71 5.96
N ASN A 149 -4.08 -26.14 7.00
CA ASN A 149 -4.63 -26.88 8.14
C ASN A 149 -4.75 -26.05 9.43
N VAL A 150 -4.54 -24.73 9.37
CA VAL A 150 -4.67 -23.85 10.52
C VAL A 150 -5.98 -23.07 10.40
N VAL A 151 -6.80 -23.12 11.45
CA VAL A 151 -7.97 -22.23 11.57
C VAL A 151 -7.46 -20.89 12.06
N TYR A 152 -7.63 -19.88 11.22
CA TYR A 152 -7.27 -18.53 11.58
C TYR A 152 -8.52 -17.69 11.85
N GLU A 153 -8.39 -16.75 12.78
CA GLU A 153 -9.42 -15.74 13.01
C GLU A 153 -9.46 -14.78 11.80
N PRO A 154 -10.63 -14.56 11.16
CA PRO A 154 -10.72 -13.79 9.92
C PRO A 154 -10.15 -12.38 10.01
N GLY A 155 -10.45 -11.64 11.08
CA GLY A 155 -9.95 -10.28 11.31
C GLY A 155 -8.43 -10.21 11.35
N SER A 156 -7.79 -11.20 11.94
CA SER A 156 -6.34 -11.34 12.05
C SER A 156 -5.70 -11.61 10.69
N ILE A 157 -6.23 -12.55 9.89
CA ILE A 157 -5.75 -12.77 8.52
C ILE A 157 -5.91 -11.50 7.69
N LEU A 158 -7.10 -10.89 7.73
CA LEU A 158 -7.41 -9.75 6.89
C LEU A 158 -6.47 -8.58 7.21
N SER A 159 -6.31 -8.28 8.50
CA SER A 159 -5.54 -7.12 8.98
C SER A 159 -4.04 -7.30 8.82
N PHE A 160 -3.50 -8.51 9.04
CA PHE A 160 -2.06 -8.72 9.14
C PHE A 160 -1.44 -9.46 7.94
N ILE A 161 -2.25 -10.02 7.03
CA ILE A 161 -1.74 -10.78 5.88
C ILE A 161 -2.33 -10.25 4.58
N ILE A 162 -3.66 -10.30 4.43
CA ILE A 162 -4.34 -10.01 3.17
C ILE A 162 -4.23 -8.52 2.80
N TYR A 163 -4.65 -7.61 3.67
CA TYR A 163 -4.59 -6.18 3.39
C TYR A 163 -3.16 -5.65 3.22
N PRO A 164 -2.17 -6.04 4.04
CA PRO A 164 -0.77 -5.71 3.80
C PRO A 164 -0.27 -6.14 2.43
N ARG A 165 -0.53 -7.40 2.03
CA ARG A 165 -0.14 -7.94 0.73
C ARG A 165 -0.79 -7.16 -0.42
N GLY A 166 -2.10 -6.97 -0.35
CA GLY A 166 -2.86 -6.25 -1.37
C GLY A 166 -2.38 -4.80 -1.55
N ARG A 167 -2.09 -4.11 -0.44
CA ARG A 167 -1.54 -2.74 -0.47
C ARG A 167 -0.14 -2.68 -1.06
N ALA A 168 0.74 -3.61 -0.70
CA ALA A 168 2.09 -3.67 -1.25
C ALA A 168 2.05 -3.93 -2.77
N LEU A 169 1.23 -4.88 -3.22
CA LEU A 169 1.01 -5.14 -4.66
C LEU A 169 0.48 -3.88 -5.37
N ALA A 170 -0.52 -3.22 -4.81
CA ALA A 170 -1.06 -1.98 -5.39
C ALA A 170 0.01 -0.87 -5.49
N MET A 171 0.90 -0.76 -4.50
CA MET A 171 1.97 0.23 -4.52
C MET A 171 3.11 -0.13 -5.50
N LYS A 172 3.36 -1.42 -5.78
CA LYS A 172 4.18 -1.81 -6.95
C LYS A 172 3.49 -1.38 -8.25
N GLY A 173 2.18 -1.58 -8.36
CA GLY A 173 1.39 -1.09 -9.50
C GLY A 173 1.51 0.43 -9.67
N PHE A 174 1.46 1.17 -8.57
CA PHE A 174 1.68 2.60 -8.51
C PHE A 174 3.07 2.99 -8.99
N TYR A 175 4.12 2.32 -8.50
CA TYR A 175 5.51 2.55 -8.92
C TYR A 175 5.66 2.49 -10.43
N TYR A 176 5.25 1.39 -11.07
CA TYR A 176 5.43 1.23 -12.53
C TYR A 176 4.66 2.29 -13.32
N LYS A 177 3.44 2.62 -12.88
CA LYS A 177 2.64 3.69 -13.49
C LYS A 177 3.36 5.05 -13.38
N GLN A 178 3.91 5.38 -12.21
CA GLN A 178 4.58 6.66 -12.00
C GLN A 178 5.94 6.74 -12.70
N MET A 179 6.65 5.62 -12.89
CA MET A 179 7.86 5.57 -13.71
C MET A 179 7.58 6.04 -15.14
N VAL A 180 6.44 5.67 -15.74
CA VAL A 180 6.03 6.22 -17.04
C VAL A 180 5.84 7.74 -16.97
N LEU A 181 5.09 8.21 -15.96
CA LEU A 181 4.73 9.63 -15.81
C LEU A 181 5.95 10.52 -15.49
N SER A 182 7.01 9.94 -14.94
CA SER A 182 8.29 10.63 -14.69
C SER A 182 9.04 11.01 -15.98
N LYS A 183 8.62 10.51 -17.15
CA LYS A 183 9.25 10.72 -18.47
C LYS A 183 10.73 10.32 -18.51
N THR A 184 11.12 9.31 -17.74
CA THR A 184 12.50 8.80 -17.67
C THR A 184 12.73 7.60 -18.60
N LEU A 185 11.65 6.97 -19.06
CA LEU A 185 11.68 5.87 -20.02
C LEU A 185 12.02 6.39 -21.41
N ARG A 186 12.83 5.62 -22.15
CA ARG A 186 13.44 6.04 -23.41
C ARG A 186 12.70 5.51 -24.62
N THR A 187 11.98 4.40 -24.48
CA THR A 187 11.32 3.73 -25.61
C THR A 187 9.82 3.55 -25.38
N ALA A 188 9.05 3.49 -26.47
CA ALA A 188 7.62 3.16 -26.41
C ALA A 188 7.40 1.77 -25.81
N GLN A 189 8.30 0.82 -26.08
CA GLN A 189 8.25 -0.52 -25.50
C GLN A 189 8.41 -0.49 -23.98
N GLU A 190 9.36 0.27 -23.44
CA GLU A 190 9.51 0.42 -21.99
C GLU A 190 8.25 1.03 -21.36
N VAL A 191 7.65 2.04 -22.00
CA VAL A 191 6.40 2.65 -21.52
C VAL A 191 5.27 1.61 -21.48
N GLU A 192 5.11 0.84 -22.56
CA GLU A 192 4.12 -0.23 -22.67
C GLU A 192 4.33 -1.30 -21.60
N ASP A 193 5.57 -1.74 -21.39
CA ASP A 193 5.91 -2.76 -20.39
C ASP A 193 5.68 -2.28 -18.96
N HIS A 194 5.95 -1.01 -18.67
CA HIS A 194 5.63 -0.43 -17.36
C HIS A 194 4.11 -0.35 -17.14
N PHE A 195 3.32 0.02 -18.15
CA PHE A 195 1.86 -0.04 -18.01
C PHE A 195 1.35 -1.48 -17.83
N ARG A 196 1.91 -2.46 -18.55
CA ARG A 196 1.58 -3.89 -18.35
C ARG A 196 1.93 -4.35 -16.94
N ASN A 197 3.11 -4.00 -16.44
CA ASN A 197 3.53 -4.33 -15.08
C ASN A 197 2.63 -3.67 -14.04
N ALA A 198 2.28 -2.39 -14.23
CA ALA A 198 1.32 -1.71 -13.38
C ALA A 198 -0.02 -2.46 -13.32
N ALA A 199 -0.57 -2.80 -14.49
CA ALA A 199 -1.81 -3.56 -14.59
C ALA A 199 -1.73 -4.93 -13.91
N LYS A 200 -0.64 -5.68 -14.14
CA LYS A 200 -0.39 -6.98 -13.51
C LYS A 200 -0.44 -6.88 -12.00
N TYR A 201 0.27 -5.92 -11.40
CA TYR A 201 0.30 -5.78 -9.95
C TYR A 201 -1.03 -5.28 -9.37
N TYR A 202 -1.76 -4.40 -10.07
CA TYR A 202 -3.11 -4.02 -9.65
C TYR A 202 -4.11 -5.17 -9.74
N LEU A 203 -4.03 -6.05 -10.75
CA LEU A 203 -4.85 -7.26 -10.81
C LEU A 203 -4.54 -8.19 -9.63
N GLN A 204 -3.26 -8.45 -9.35
CA GLN A 204 -2.87 -9.26 -8.20
C GLN A 204 -3.33 -8.64 -6.87
N ALA A 205 -3.28 -7.30 -6.76
CA ALA A 205 -3.83 -6.59 -5.62
C ALA A 205 -5.34 -6.83 -5.52
N ALA A 206 -6.10 -6.65 -6.60
CA ALA A 206 -7.54 -6.89 -6.61
C ALA A 206 -7.91 -8.31 -6.18
N GLU A 207 -7.21 -9.34 -6.69
CA GLU A 207 -7.44 -10.75 -6.29
C GLU A 207 -7.13 -11.03 -4.80
N THR A 208 -6.43 -10.12 -4.13
CA THR A 208 -6.14 -10.26 -2.69
C THR A 208 -7.35 -9.85 -1.84
N PHE A 209 -8.13 -8.85 -2.26
CA PHE A 209 -9.28 -8.36 -1.52
C PHE A 209 -10.56 -9.14 -1.86
N SER A 210 -11.49 -9.22 -0.92
CA SER A 210 -12.82 -9.78 -1.17
C SER A 210 -13.59 -8.93 -2.19
N GLU A 211 -14.48 -9.56 -2.97
CA GLU A 211 -15.18 -8.86 -4.06
C GLU A 211 -16.11 -7.73 -3.60
N ASP A 212 -16.52 -7.75 -2.33
CA ASP A 212 -17.33 -6.73 -1.66
C ASP A 212 -16.49 -5.63 -0.97
N ASP A 213 -15.16 -5.72 -1.02
CA ASP A 213 -14.25 -4.68 -0.55
C ASP A 213 -14.08 -3.59 -1.62
N GLU A 214 -14.06 -2.32 -1.22
CA GLU A 214 -13.92 -1.23 -2.17
C GLU A 214 -12.56 -1.20 -2.89
N GLN A 215 -11.51 -1.70 -2.25
CA GLN A 215 -10.18 -1.79 -2.85
C GLN A 215 -10.12 -2.82 -3.97
N HIS A 216 -10.89 -3.91 -3.89
CA HIS A 216 -10.99 -4.90 -4.97
C HIS A 216 -11.40 -4.23 -6.27
N THR A 217 -12.54 -3.53 -6.22
CA THR A 217 -13.11 -2.88 -7.41
C THR A 217 -12.24 -1.72 -7.90
N TRP A 218 -11.67 -0.95 -6.97
CA TRP A 218 -10.75 0.14 -7.32
C TRP A 218 -9.49 -0.36 -8.04
N TYR A 219 -8.89 -1.46 -7.59
CA TYR A 219 -7.70 -2.01 -8.22
C TYR A 219 -8.01 -2.73 -9.53
N LEU A 220 -9.19 -3.32 -9.73
CA LEU A 220 -9.64 -3.76 -11.06
C LEU A 220 -9.69 -2.59 -12.05
N TYR A 221 -10.23 -1.45 -11.62
CA TYR A 221 -10.26 -0.24 -12.45
C TYR A 221 -8.85 0.30 -12.73
N ALA A 222 -7.99 0.39 -11.71
CA ALA A 222 -6.61 0.83 -11.89
C ALA A 222 -5.87 -0.09 -12.88
N ALA A 223 -6.08 -1.40 -12.80
CA ALA A 223 -5.52 -2.34 -13.78
C ALA A 223 -6.04 -2.08 -15.20
N LEU A 224 -7.36 -1.96 -15.36
CA LEU A 224 -8.00 -1.70 -16.64
C LEU A 224 -7.45 -0.43 -17.32
N GLU A 225 -7.28 0.64 -16.55
CA GLU A 225 -6.72 1.90 -17.05
C GLU A 225 -5.30 1.71 -17.61
N ASN A 226 -4.46 0.97 -16.90
CA ASN A 226 -3.09 0.69 -17.35
C ASN A 226 -3.08 -0.26 -18.55
N LEU A 227 -4.02 -1.22 -18.67
CA LEU A 227 -4.14 -2.08 -19.85
C LEU A 227 -4.51 -1.29 -21.11
N PHE A 228 -5.41 -0.32 -21.00
CA PHE A 228 -5.71 0.57 -22.13
C PHE A 228 -4.48 1.36 -22.56
N LYS A 229 -3.73 1.91 -21.59
CA LYS A 229 -2.49 2.66 -21.85
C LYS A 229 -1.37 1.79 -22.43
N ALA A 230 -1.38 0.49 -22.14
CA ALA A 230 -0.52 -0.52 -22.76
C ALA A 230 -1.01 -1.00 -24.14
N GLY A 231 -2.09 -0.43 -24.70
CA GLY A 231 -2.64 -0.86 -25.99
C GLY A 231 -3.16 -2.30 -25.98
N THR A 232 -3.79 -2.73 -24.87
CA THR A 232 -4.33 -4.08 -24.71
C THR A 232 -5.65 -4.25 -25.48
N PRO A 233 -5.86 -5.36 -26.20
CA PRO A 233 -7.07 -5.60 -26.99
C PRO A 233 -8.33 -5.82 -26.14
N ILE A 234 -9.50 -5.62 -26.75
CA ILE A 234 -10.83 -5.80 -26.13
C ILE A 234 -10.96 -7.17 -25.46
N LYS A 235 -10.47 -8.25 -26.08
CA LYS A 235 -10.58 -9.62 -25.52
C LYS A 235 -10.05 -9.75 -24.10
N ALA A 236 -9.05 -8.96 -23.73
CA ALA A 236 -8.44 -8.98 -22.41
C ALA A 236 -9.03 -7.91 -21.48
N THR A 237 -9.50 -6.77 -21.99
CA THR A 237 -10.02 -5.66 -21.17
C THR A 237 -11.51 -5.80 -20.86
N LEU A 238 -12.31 -6.35 -21.77
CA LEU A 238 -13.77 -6.52 -21.60
C LEU A 238 -14.15 -7.42 -20.41
N PRO A 239 -13.47 -8.55 -20.14
CA PRO A 239 -13.73 -9.35 -18.94
C PRO A 239 -13.53 -8.55 -17.65
N ILE A 240 -12.52 -7.68 -17.59
CA ILE A 240 -12.23 -6.86 -16.42
C ILE A 240 -13.33 -5.80 -16.22
N MET A 241 -13.79 -5.15 -17.30
CA MET A 241 -14.93 -4.24 -17.22
C MET A 241 -16.18 -4.91 -16.65
N LYS A 242 -16.47 -6.14 -17.09
CA LYS A 242 -17.59 -6.93 -16.54
C LYS A 242 -17.42 -7.21 -15.05
N ARG A 243 -16.21 -7.57 -14.62
CA ARG A 243 -15.89 -7.81 -13.20
C ARG A 243 -16.11 -6.55 -12.34
N ILE A 244 -15.68 -5.38 -12.82
CA ILE A 244 -15.93 -4.09 -12.14
C ILE A 244 -17.43 -3.86 -11.92
N GLY A 245 -18.26 -4.10 -12.94
CA GLY A 245 -19.71 -3.96 -12.80
C GLY A 245 -20.29 -4.89 -11.72
N LEU A 246 -19.89 -6.17 -11.73
CA LEU A 246 -20.36 -7.16 -10.77
C LEU A 246 -19.89 -6.87 -9.33
N SER A 247 -18.64 -6.42 -9.15
CA SER A 247 -18.10 -6.13 -7.83
C SER A 247 -18.62 -4.81 -7.26
N MET A 248 -18.95 -3.83 -8.12
CA MET A 248 -19.53 -2.56 -7.70
C MET A 248 -20.87 -2.74 -6.97
N ASP A 249 -21.73 -3.63 -7.45
CA ASP A 249 -23.01 -3.94 -6.79
C ASP A 249 -22.83 -4.57 -5.41
N LYS A 250 -21.77 -5.38 -5.23
CA LYS A 250 -21.43 -6.02 -3.95
C LYS A 250 -20.85 -5.00 -2.97
N MET A 251 -19.84 -4.27 -3.43
CA MET A 251 -19.14 -3.24 -2.65
C MET A 251 -20.10 -2.18 -2.11
N LYS A 252 -21.04 -1.68 -2.92
CA LYS A 252 -21.93 -0.59 -2.49
C LYS A 252 -22.78 -0.93 -1.27
N ARG A 253 -23.08 -2.21 -1.04
CA ARG A 253 -23.84 -2.64 0.16
C ARG A 253 -23.14 -2.28 1.47
N ILE A 254 -21.82 -2.14 1.46
CA ILE A 254 -21.00 -1.88 2.65
C ILE A 254 -20.33 -0.50 2.55
N TRP A 255 -19.87 -0.11 1.35
CA TRP A 255 -18.97 1.02 1.13
C TRP A 255 -19.58 2.17 0.30
N GLU A 256 -20.90 2.30 0.24
CA GLU A 256 -21.57 3.37 -0.52
C GLU A 256 -21.18 4.78 -0.05
N TYR A 257 -20.93 4.96 1.25
CA TYR A 257 -20.61 6.26 1.85
C TYR A 257 -19.18 6.35 2.40
N SER A 258 -18.27 5.50 1.89
CA SER A 258 -16.87 5.54 2.31
C SER A 258 -16.18 6.84 1.88
N ALA A 259 -15.01 7.13 2.47
CA ALA A 259 -14.18 8.26 2.04
C ALA A 259 -13.81 8.18 0.55
N MET A 260 -13.59 6.97 0.01
CA MET A 260 -13.30 6.81 -1.42
C MET A 260 -14.54 7.08 -2.29
N ALA A 261 -15.72 6.66 -1.84
CA ALA A 261 -16.98 6.95 -2.52
C ALA A 261 -17.19 8.47 -2.67
N MET A 262 -16.96 9.22 -1.58
CA MET A 262 -16.99 10.68 -1.57
C MET A 262 -15.88 11.31 -2.42
N GLY A 263 -14.72 10.65 -2.51
CA GLY A 263 -13.54 11.04 -3.29
C GLY A 263 -13.58 10.70 -4.79
N CYS A 264 -14.78 10.60 -5.39
CA CYS A 264 -15.03 10.32 -6.81
C CYS A 264 -14.90 8.86 -7.29
N ARG A 265 -14.63 7.87 -6.41
CA ARG A 265 -14.53 6.44 -6.81
C ARG A 265 -15.70 6.01 -7.68
N ASP A 266 -16.93 6.29 -7.26
CA ASP A 266 -18.14 5.83 -7.96
C ASP A 266 -18.24 6.40 -9.37
N LYS A 267 -18.01 7.71 -9.53
CA LYS A 267 -18.01 8.37 -10.86
C LYS A 267 -16.97 7.74 -11.78
N THR A 268 -15.81 7.39 -11.23
CA THR A 268 -14.71 6.72 -11.94
C THR A 268 -15.09 5.31 -12.39
N LEU A 269 -15.69 4.51 -11.51
CA LEU A 269 -16.12 3.15 -11.82
C LEU A 269 -17.28 3.11 -12.83
N GLU A 270 -18.24 4.02 -12.71
CA GLU A 270 -19.33 4.16 -13.67
C GLU A 270 -18.84 4.43 -15.09
N ARG A 271 -17.68 5.11 -15.23
CA ARG A 271 -17.06 5.33 -16.54
C ARG A 271 -16.64 4.01 -17.18
N ALA A 272 -16.06 3.08 -16.41
CA ALA A 272 -15.71 1.75 -16.92
C ALA A 272 -16.95 0.95 -17.30
N ILE A 273 -18.04 1.05 -16.54
CA ILE A 273 -19.33 0.41 -16.85
C ILE A 273 -19.95 1.00 -18.14
N ARG A 274 -19.92 2.32 -18.31
CA ARG A 274 -20.38 2.96 -19.56
C ARG A 274 -19.55 2.48 -20.75
N MET A 275 -18.23 2.46 -20.60
CA MET A 275 -17.34 1.97 -21.63
C MET A 275 -17.62 0.51 -22.01
N GLN A 276 -17.91 -0.36 -21.04
CA GLN A 276 -18.32 -1.73 -21.32
C GLN A 276 -19.54 -1.78 -22.25
N ARG A 277 -20.56 -0.96 -21.97
CA ARG A 277 -21.78 -0.89 -22.79
C ARG A 277 -21.46 -0.40 -24.20
N ASP A 278 -20.63 0.64 -24.31
CA ASP A 278 -20.24 1.23 -25.60
C ASP A 278 -19.44 0.25 -26.46
N VAL A 279 -18.48 -0.47 -25.87
CA VAL A 279 -17.70 -1.51 -26.55
C VAL A 279 -18.60 -2.65 -27.00
N VAL A 280 -19.46 -3.18 -26.13
CA VAL A 280 -20.39 -4.27 -26.48
C VAL A 280 -21.36 -3.84 -27.58
N LYS A 281 -21.87 -2.61 -27.52
CA LYS A 281 -22.71 -2.04 -28.56
C LYS A 281 -21.95 -1.91 -29.88
N GLY A 282 -20.75 -1.34 -29.86
CA GLY A 282 -19.91 -1.19 -31.06
C GLY A 282 -19.54 -2.54 -31.70
N MET A 283 -19.31 -3.59 -30.90
CA MET A 283 -19.09 -4.94 -31.43
C MET A 283 -20.33 -5.51 -32.12
N ARG A 284 -21.53 -5.32 -31.57
CA ARG A 284 -22.79 -5.75 -32.21
C ARG A 284 -23.05 -5.01 -33.52
N GLU A 285 -22.63 -3.75 -33.59
CA GLU A 285 -22.74 -2.91 -34.79
C GLU A 285 -21.59 -3.13 -35.79
N GLY A 286 -20.66 -4.05 -35.52
CA GLY A 286 -19.50 -4.31 -36.38
C GLY A 286 -18.45 -3.20 -36.39
N ARG A 287 -18.52 -2.23 -35.47
CA ARG A 287 -17.53 -1.14 -35.32
C ARG A 287 -16.25 -1.58 -34.63
N TYR A 288 -16.31 -2.66 -33.85
CA TYR A 288 -15.17 -3.23 -33.13
C TYR A 288 -15.14 -4.75 -33.23
N THR A 289 -13.94 -5.31 -33.14
CA THR A 289 -13.62 -6.73 -33.00
C THR A 289 -12.93 -6.98 -31.66
N MET A 290 -12.79 -8.25 -31.28
CA MET A 290 -12.08 -8.64 -30.05
C MET A 290 -10.59 -8.27 -30.04
N GLU A 291 -9.99 -8.04 -31.21
CA GLU A 291 -8.58 -7.69 -31.37
C GLU A 291 -8.32 -6.18 -31.35
N ASP A 292 -9.37 -5.36 -31.44
CA ASP A 292 -9.21 -3.92 -31.46
C ASP A 292 -8.72 -3.39 -30.12
N LYS A 293 -7.86 -2.38 -30.21
CA LYS A 293 -7.29 -1.65 -29.07
C LYS A 293 -8.10 -0.39 -28.87
N VAL A 294 -9.07 -0.43 -27.97
CA VAL A 294 -9.89 0.73 -27.64
C VAL A 294 -9.22 1.54 -26.55
N MET A 295 -8.95 2.81 -26.84
CA MET A 295 -8.70 3.80 -25.81
C MET A 295 -9.97 4.66 -25.68
N PRO A 296 -10.54 4.79 -24.49
CA PRO A 296 -11.69 5.64 -24.31
C PRO A 296 -11.36 7.12 -24.58
N HIS A 297 -12.28 7.87 -25.19
CA HIS A 297 -12.05 9.27 -25.56
C HIS A 297 -11.71 10.16 -24.34
N PRO A 298 -10.78 11.13 -24.49
CA PRO A 298 -10.48 12.16 -23.48
C PRO A 298 -11.74 12.95 -23.07
N PRO A 299 -11.74 13.60 -21.89
CA PRO A 299 -10.62 13.70 -20.95
C PRO A 299 -10.55 12.50 -20.01
N TRP A 300 -9.43 11.77 -20.05
CA TRP A 300 -8.94 10.96 -18.93
C TRP A 300 -7.96 11.78 -18.08
N ASP A 301 -8.04 13.10 -18.23
CA ASP A 301 -7.14 14.05 -17.61
C ASP A 301 -7.12 13.85 -16.10
N TYR A 302 -5.91 13.66 -15.60
CA TYR A 302 -5.58 13.69 -14.19
C TYR A 302 -5.72 15.12 -13.67
N ASN A 303 -6.95 15.61 -13.55
CA ASN A 303 -7.27 16.63 -12.56
C ASN A 303 -8.04 15.93 -11.44
N ILE A 304 -7.30 15.12 -10.67
CA ILE A 304 -7.62 14.93 -9.26
C ILE A 304 -6.89 16.05 -8.50
N ALA A 305 -7.19 17.29 -8.89
CA ALA A 305 -7.29 18.38 -7.94
C ALA A 305 -8.73 18.30 -7.41
N ALA A 306 -8.95 17.36 -6.50
CA ALA A 306 -10.03 17.47 -5.53
C ALA A 306 -9.30 17.65 -4.19
N ASP A 307 -8.89 18.89 -3.98
CA ASP A 307 -8.42 19.52 -2.75
C ASP A 307 -9.63 19.69 -1.80
N PRO A 308 -9.52 19.68 -0.45
CA PRO A 308 -8.42 19.30 0.45
C PRO A 308 -8.62 17.95 1.18
#